data_AF-A0A7C7V3P1-F1
#
_entry.id   AF-A0A7C7V3P1-F1
#
_cell.length_a   1.000
_cell.length_b   1.000
_cell.length_c   1.000
_cell.angle_alpha   90.00
_cell.angle_beta   90.00
_cell.angle_gamma   90.00
#
_symmetry.space_group_name_H-M   'P 1'
#
loop_
_entity.id
_entity.type
_entity.pdbx_description
1 polymer ?
#
loop_
_entity_poly.entity_id
_entity_poly.type
_entity_poly.pdbx_seq_one_letter_code
_entity_poly.pdbx_strand_id
1 'polypeptide(L)'
;MKRRKCLAAGWTAVVVWVAQATAAPPAAPPVSKIAPAADLVTQLDGYIEDLEESVEDEAEYNDSKDKLVKDASTLALIAVALGLHDEENKYRRAAPGLLEAAKKVAAAETYAQAKAAVAALKAALASQGDPSTLSWANKNASMPALMKAVPLVNTRIKRYMRRFSRYANRVASYSAVLAVIGQGSMPNASDTEKPNEVDKWYAFCAEMRDAAAALNVACHAEDEAAAEKAMAALQKSCDACHEVFHEEEL
;
A
#
# COMPACT_ATOMS: atom_id res chain seq x y z
N MET A 1 -17.37 -79.47 6.57
CA MET A 1 -18.37 -78.38 6.68
C MET A 1 -17.90 -77.36 7.70
N LYS A 2 -17.55 -76.13 7.28
CA LYS A 2 -17.73 -74.85 8.01
C LYS A 2 -17.06 -73.72 7.21
N ARG A 3 -17.85 -73.02 6.39
CA ARG A 3 -17.44 -71.81 5.67
C ARG A 3 -17.44 -70.64 6.66
N ARG A 4 -16.29 -70.00 6.87
CA ARG A 4 -16.20 -68.71 7.58
C ARG A 4 -16.51 -67.58 6.58
N LYS A 5 -17.54 -66.79 6.87
CA LYS A 5 -17.87 -65.57 6.14
C LYS A 5 -17.08 -64.41 6.75
N CYS A 6 -16.18 -63.79 5.98
CA CYS A 6 -15.57 -62.50 6.33
C CYS A 6 -16.56 -61.39 5.95
N LEU A 7 -17.00 -60.61 6.93
CA LEU A 7 -17.76 -59.37 6.73
C LEU A 7 -16.76 -58.24 6.52
N ALA A 8 -16.77 -57.63 5.33
CA ALA A 8 -16.04 -56.41 5.05
C ALA A 8 -16.87 -55.21 5.53
N ALA A 9 -16.41 -54.52 6.58
CA ALA A 9 -16.97 -53.26 7.03
C ALA A 9 -16.44 -52.13 6.14
N GLY A 10 -17.27 -51.61 5.26
CA GLY A 10 -16.97 -50.42 4.45
C GLY A 10 -17.02 -49.17 5.32
N TRP A 11 -15.88 -48.51 5.51
CA TRP A 11 -15.79 -47.19 6.12
C TRP A 11 -16.04 -46.14 5.04
N THR A 12 -17.17 -45.44 5.13
CA THR A 12 -17.44 -44.25 4.32
C THR A 12 -16.80 -43.06 5.03
N ALA A 13 -15.69 -42.55 4.49
CA ALA A 13 -15.10 -41.31 4.95
C ALA A 13 -15.97 -40.13 4.53
N VAL A 14 -16.62 -39.47 5.49
CA VAL A 14 -17.30 -38.20 5.27
C VAL A 14 -16.23 -37.10 5.25
N VAL A 15 -15.97 -36.54 4.08
CA VAL A 15 -15.14 -35.34 3.94
C VAL A 15 -16.01 -34.14 4.30
N VAL A 16 -15.81 -33.60 5.50
CA VAL A 16 -16.43 -32.34 5.91
C VAL A 16 -15.60 -31.20 5.31
N TRP A 17 -16.16 -30.52 4.31
CA TRP A 17 -15.67 -29.23 3.86
C TRP A 17 -15.99 -28.19 4.95
N VAL A 18 -14.99 -27.85 5.77
CA VAL A 18 -15.08 -26.67 6.64
C VAL A 18 -14.86 -25.46 5.74
N ALA A 19 -15.95 -24.75 5.41
CA ALA A 19 -15.83 -23.43 4.82
C ALA A 19 -15.09 -22.53 5.81
N GLN A 20 -13.83 -22.18 5.51
CA GLN A 20 -13.13 -21.17 6.27
C GLN A 20 -13.85 -19.84 6.04
N ALA A 21 -14.42 -19.28 7.10
CA ALA A 21 -14.96 -17.94 7.07
C ALA A 21 -13.80 -16.98 6.76
N THR A 22 -13.85 -16.30 5.63
CA THR A 22 -12.91 -15.23 5.31
C THR A 22 -13.19 -14.08 6.27
N ALA A 23 -12.33 -13.89 7.25
CA ALA A 23 -12.39 -12.74 8.14
C ALA A 23 -12.36 -11.45 7.31
N ALA A 24 -13.27 -10.53 7.57
CA ALA A 24 -13.22 -9.21 6.96
C ALA A 24 -12.06 -8.40 7.55
N PRO A 25 -11.44 -7.46 6.80
CA PRO A 25 -10.40 -6.61 7.36
C PRO A 25 -10.95 -5.79 8.53
N PRO A 26 -10.12 -5.52 9.55
CA PRO A 26 -10.52 -4.66 10.65
C PRO A 26 -10.93 -3.28 10.10
N ALA A 27 -11.87 -2.63 10.79
CA ALA A 27 -12.29 -1.29 10.41
C ALA A 27 -11.08 -0.33 10.40
N ALA A 28 -10.92 0.42 9.32
CA ALA A 28 -9.85 1.39 9.20
C ALA A 28 -10.03 2.51 10.25
N PRO A 29 -8.96 2.95 10.92
CA PRO A 29 -9.02 4.15 11.76
C PRO A 29 -9.28 5.40 10.89
N PRO A 30 -9.68 6.54 11.48
CA PRO A 30 -9.69 7.82 10.78
C PRO A 30 -8.33 8.08 10.10
N VAL A 31 -8.34 8.62 8.88
CA VAL A 31 -7.10 8.77 8.10
C VAL A 31 -6.14 9.75 8.78
N SER A 32 -6.63 10.74 9.52
CA SER A 32 -5.81 11.62 10.37
C SER A 32 -5.00 10.90 11.45
N LYS A 33 -5.36 9.66 11.81
CA LYS A 33 -4.57 8.80 12.69
C LYS A 33 -3.50 7.99 11.96
N ILE A 34 -3.58 7.92 10.64
CA ILE A 34 -2.62 7.26 9.76
C ILE A 34 -1.56 8.26 9.31
N ALA A 35 -1.98 9.42 8.81
CA ALA A 35 -1.11 10.50 8.36
C ALA A 35 -1.85 11.85 8.33
N PRO A 36 -1.17 12.98 8.54
CA PRO A 36 -1.73 14.31 8.27
C PRO A 36 -2.03 14.50 6.77
N ALA A 37 -3.11 15.23 6.44
CA ALA A 37 -3.46 15.47 5.04
C ALA A 37 -2.38 16.22 4.27
N ALA A 38 -1.66 17.13 4.93
CA ALA A 38 -0.61 17.95 4.32
C ALA A 38 0.57 17.10 3.81
N ASP A 39 0.94 16.03 4.52
CA ASP A 39 1.99 15.12 4.09
C ASP A 39 1.56 14.32 2.86
N LEU A 40 0.32 13.83 2.86
CA LEU A 40 -0.25 13.10 1.73
C LEU A 40 -0.40 13.98 0.49
N VAL A 41 -0.80 15.24 0.67
CA VAL A 41 -0.83 16.25 -0.41
C VAL A 41 0.56 16.47 -0.99
N THR A 42 1.56 16.67 -0.13
CA THR A 42 2.96 16.88 -0.56
C THR A 42 3.48 15.68 -1.36
N GLN A 43 3.15 14.45 -0.92
CA GLN A 43 3.53 13.24 -1.64
C GLN A 43 2.78 13.08 -2.95
N LEU A 44 1.47 13.34 -2.99
CA LEU A 44 0.71 13.27 -4.24
C LEU A 44 1.28 14.22 -5.29
N ASP A 45 1.57 15.47 -4.90
CA ASP A 45 2.18 16.46 -5.79
C ASP A 45 3.53 15.96 -6.33
N GLY A 46 4.43 15.51 -5.45
CA GLY A 46 5.74 15.00 -5.86
C GLY A 46 5.68 13.75 -6.74
N TYR A 47 4.77 12.82 -6.49
CA TYR A 47 4.59 11.64 -7.34
C TYR A 47 4.05 12.01 -8.73
N ILE A 48 3.21 13.04 -8.86
CA ILE A 48 2.74 13.51 -10.17
C ILE A 48 3.89 14.11 -10.96
N GLU A 49 4.71 14.96 -10.34
CA GLU A 49 5.90 15.54 -10.95
C GLU A 49 6.86 14.43 -11.44
N ASP A 50 7.19 13.47 -10.58
CA ASP A 50 8.02 12.29 -10.90
C ASP A 50 7.46 11.48 -12.09
N LEU A 51 6.13 11.33 -12.18
CA LEU A 51 5.46 10.61 -13.26
C LEU A 51 5.47 11.40 -14.59
N GLU A 52 5.38 12.73 -14.54
CA GLU A 52 5.53 13.58 -15.72
C GLU A 52 6.94 13.50 -16.31
N GLU A 53 7.97 13.55 -15.47
CA GLU A 53 9.37 13.35 -15.87
C GLU A 53 9.57 11.97 -16.52
N SER A 54 8.97 10.93 -15.92
CA SER A 54 9.06 9.54 -16.42
C SER A 54 8.44 9.31 -17.80
N VAL A 55 7.72 10.28 -18.37
CA VAL A 55 7.09 10.18 -19.71
C VAL A 55 7.42 11.36 -20.61
N GLU A 56 8.47 12.12 -20.29
CA GLU A 56 8.91 13.26 -21.09
C GLU A 56 9.15 12.83 -22.55
N ASP A 57 10.00 11.82 -22.72
CA ASP A 57 10.29 11.16 -23.99
C ASP A 57 10.31 9.61 -23.86
N GLU A 58 10.55 8.93 -24.97
CA GLU A 58 10.54 7.46 -25.02
C GLU A 58 11.75 6.83 -24.30
N ALA A 59 12.88 7.54 -24.22
CA ALA A 59 14.06 7.05 -23.50
C ALA A 59 13.83 7.09 -21.99
N GLU A 60 13.37 8.23 -21.45
CA GLU A 60 13.02 8.36 -20.04
C GLU A 60 11.93 7.37 -19.63
N TYR A 61 10.92 7.18 -20.48
CA TYR A 61 9.92 6.15 -20.26
C TYR A 61 10.52 4.75 -20.22
N ASN A 62 11.41 4.39 -21.14
CA ASN A 62 12.02 3.08 -21.16
C ASN A 62 12.85 2.79 -19.89
N ASP A 63 13.54 3.80 -19.37
CA ASP A 63 14.31 3.69 -18.12
C ASP A 63 13.42 3.68 -16.87
N SER A 64 12.22 4.27 -16.97
CA SER A 64 11.31 4.48 -15.83
C SER A 64 10.08 3.56 -15.79
N LYS A 65 9.86 2.64 -16.76
CA LYS A 65 8.62 1.83 -16.83
C LYS A 65 8.27 1.15 -15.50
N ASP A 66 9.26 0.50 -14.89
CA ASP A 66 9.08 -0.20 -13.63
C ASP A 66 8.79 0.75 -12.46
N LYS A 67 9.39 1.96 -12.47
CA LYS A 67 9.12 3.01 -11.48
C LYS A 67 7.70 3.54 -11.64
N LEU A 68 7.27 3.79 -12.88
CA LEU A 68 5.96 4.34 -13.21
C LEU A 68 4.81 3.49 -12.65
N VAL A 69 4.92 2.16 -12.74
CA VAL A 69 3.91 1.23 -12.17
C VAL A 69 3.87 1.31 -10.64
N LYS A 70 5.04 1.36 -9.97
CA LYS A 70 5.15 1.44 -8.50
C LYS A 70 4.60 2.76 -7.97
N ASP A 71 4.97 3.85 -8.62
CA ASP A 71 4.58 5.21 -8.22
C ASP A 71 3.10 5.44 -8.46
N ALA A 72 2.56 5.01 -9.61
CA ALA A 72 1.13 5.09 -9.89
C ALA A 72 0.30 4.24 -8.91
N SER A 73 0.77 3.04 -8.56
CA SER A 73 0.12 2.19 -7.55
C SER A 73 0.13 2.84 -6.17
N THR A 74 1.23 3.51 -5.81
CA THR A 74 1.34 4.25 -4.56
C THR A 74 0.39 5.46 -4.55
N LEU A 75 0.34 6.21 -5.65
CA LEU A 75 -0.52 7.37 -5.81
C LEU A 75 -2.01 7.00 -5.77
N ALA A 76 -2.39 5.83 -6.29
CA ALA A 76 -3.75 5.30 -6.14
C ALA A 76 -4.17 5.19 -4.66
N LEU A 77 -3.29 4.69 -3.79
CA LEU A 77 -3.57 4.60 -2.35
C LEU A 77 -3.58 5.98 -1.68
N ILE A 78 -2.69 6.90 -2.07
CA ILE A 78 -2.68 8.28 -1.57
C ILE A 78 -3.98 9.00 -1.95
N ALA A 79 -4.49 8.81 -3.18
CA ALA A 79 -5.77 9.36 -3.61
C ALA A 79 -6.92 8.85 -2.75
N VAL A 80 -6.98 7.54 -2.48
CA VAL A 80 -7.99 6.95 -1.56
C VAL A 80 -7.88 7.58 -0.18
N ALA A 81 -6.67 7.70 0.38
CA ALA A 81 -6.43 8.31 1.68
C ALA A 81 -6.94 9.76 1.75
N LEU A 82 -6.61 10.59 0.75
CA LEU A 82 -7.03 11.99 0.68
C LEU A 82 -8.54 12.17 0.51
N GLY A 83 -9.19 11.28 -0.26
CA GLY A 83 -10.64 11.31 -0.43
C GLY A 83 -11.40 10.89 0.83
N LEU A 84 -10.88 9.89 1.55
CA LEU A 84 -11.43 9.40 2.82
C LEU A 84 -10.97 10.21 4.04
N HIS A 85 -10.15 11.23 3.84
CA HIS A 85 -9.56 12.01 4.93
C HIS A 85 -10.62 12.81 5.71
N ASP A 86 -10.45 12.86 7.03
CA ASP A 86 -11.30 13.62 7.94
C ASP A 86 -10.87 15.09 8.10
N GLU A 87 -9.62 15.41 7.80
CA GLU A 87 -9.14 16.80 7.58
C GLU A 87 -9.44 17.31 6.16
N GLU A 88 -9.71 18.62 6.04
CA GLU A 88 -9.88 19.31 4.77
C GLU A 88 -8.59 19.31 3.94
N ASN A 89 -8.70 19.06 2.63
CA ASN A 89 -7.56 19.06 1.72
C ASN A 89 -8.00 19.34 0.28
N LYS A 90 -7.08 19.89 -0.54
CA LYS A 90 -7.37 20.35 -1.91
C LYS A 90 -7.77 19.22 -2.88
N TYR A 91 -7.46 17.96 -2.57
CA TYR A 91 -7.68 16.83 -3.47
C TYR A 91 -8.84 15.93 -3.08
N ARG A 92 -9.53 16.21 -1.96
CA ARG A 92 -10.61 15.36 -1.47
C ARG A 92 -11.66 15.05 -2.53
N ARG A 93 -12.14 16.08 -3.24
CA ARG A 93 -13.12 15.94 -4.33
C ARG A 93 -12.52 15.37 -5.61
N ALA A 94 -11.23 15.57 -5.86
CA ALA A 94 -10.53 15.02 -7.01
C ALA A 94 -10.16 13.53 -6.85
N ALA A 95 -10.16 13.02 -5.62
CA ALA A 95 -9.65 11.70 -5.26
C ALA A 95 -10.24 10.54 -6.09
N PRO A 96 -11.56 10.45 -6.38
CA PRO A 96 -12.08 9.41 -7.26
C PRO A 96 -11.49 9.44 -8.68
N GLY A 97 -11.34 10.64 -9.25
CA GLY A 97 -10.73 10.83 -10.56
C GLY A 97 -9.23 10.49 -10.56
N LEU A 98 -8.52 10.90 -9.50
CA LEU A 98 -7.09 10.60 -9.32
C LEU A 98 -6.84 9.09 -9.17
N LEU A 99 -7.65 8.38 -8.40
CA LEU A 99 -7.58 6.93 -8.26
C LEU A 99 -7.69 6.22 -9.61
N GLU A 100 -8.72 6.55 -10.38
CA GLU A 100 -8.96 5.91 -11.68
C GLU A 100 -7.89 6.26 -12.71
N ALA A 101 -7.39 7.50 -12.69
CA ALA A 101 -6.28 7.89 -13.56
C ALA A 101 -4.97 7.20 -13.17
N ALA A 102 -4.67 7.07 -11.88
CA ALA A 102 -3.49 6.37 -11.39
C ALA A 102 -3.49 4.88 -11.80
N LYS A 103 -4.64 4.22 -11.72
CA LYS A 103 -4.81 2.84 -12.22
C LYS A 103 -4.50 2.73 -13.72
N LYS A 104 -4.90 3.72 -14.53
CA LYS A 104 -4.59 3.76 -15.97
C LYS A 104 -3.09 3.94 -16.23
N VAL A 105 -2.41 4.78 -15.44
CA VAL A 105 -0.95 4.93 -15.52
C VAL A 105 -0.27 3.59 -15.20
N ALA A 106 -0.69 2.92 -14.12
CA ALA A 106 -0.14 1.63 -13.72
C ALA A 106 -0.39 0.50 -14.75
N ALA A 107 -1.44 0.61 -15.57
CA ALA A 107 -1.81 -0.36 -16.60
C ALA A 107 -1.25 -0.04 -18.00
N ALA A 108 -0.49 1.05 -18.16
CA ALA A 108 0.05 1.45 -19.45
C ALA A 108 1.24 0.57 -19.86
N GLU A 109 1.20 -0.01 -21.06
CA GLU A 109 2.22 -0.95 -21.58
C GLU A 109 3.17 -0.30 -22.60
N THR A 110 2.79 0.87 -23.10
CA THR A 110 3.54 1.59 -24.14
C THR A 110 3.77 3.05 -23.75
N TYR A 111 4.79 3.68 -24.35
CA TYR A 111 5.09 5.09 -24.15
C TYR A 111 3.87 5.99 -24.42
N ALA A 112 3.18 5.76 -25.55
CA ALA A 112 2.01 6.53 -25.92
C ALA A 112 0.86 6.39 -24.90
N GLN A 113 0.61 5.18 -24.40
CA GLN A 113 -0.39 4.95 -23.36
C GLN A 113 0.01 5.62 -22.03
N ALA A 114 1.28 5.50 -21.62
CA ALA A 114 1.78 6.07 -20.37
C ALA A 114 1.69 7.60 -20.40
N LYS A 115 2.16 8.24 -21.47
CA LYS A 115 2.07 9.70 -21.65
C LYS A 115 0.63 10.20 -21.62
N ALA A 116 -0.28 9.50 -22.31
CA ALA A 116 -1.71 9.85 -22.28
C ALA A 116 -2.33 9.67 -20.89
N ALA A 117 -1.98 8.59 -20.18
CA ALA A 117 -2.48 8.31 -18.84
C ALA A 117 -1.96 9.33 -17.81
N VAL A 118 -0.69 9.73 -17.88
CA VAL A 118 -0.10 10.76 -17.01
C VAL A 118 -0.74 12.13 -17.28
N ALA A 119 -0.98 12.49 -18.54
CA ALA A 119 -1.72 13.70 -18.88
C ALA A 119 -3.15 13.68 -18.30
N ALA A 120 -3.84 12.53 -18.36
CA ALA A 120 -5.15 12.35 -17.75
C ALA A 120 -5.11 12.42 -16.21
N LEU A 121 -4.05 11.90 -15.58
CA LEU A 121 -3.81 12.00 -14.14
C LEU A 121 -3.66 13.47 -13.71
N LYS A 122 -2.89 14.27 -14.45
CA LYS A 122 -2.76 15.71 -14.19
C LYS A 122 -4.09 16.44 -14.35
N ALA A 123 -4.84 16.12 -15.40
CA ALA A 123 -6.18 16.70 -15.59
C ALA A 123 -7.15 16.34 -14.45
N ALA A 124 -6.99 15.15 -13.85
CA ALA A 124 -7.83 14.69 -12.74
C ALA A 124 -7.64 15.53 -11.46
N LEU A 125 -6.55 16.32 -11.32
CA LEU A 125 -6.37 17.25 -10.20
C LEU A 125 -7.49 18.30 -10.10
N ALA A 126 -8.12 18.64 -11.23
CA ALA A 126 -9.24 19.58 -11.28
C ALA A 126 -10.61 18.90 -11.20
N SER A 127 -10.66 17.56 -11.14
CA SER A 127 -11.92 16.81 -11.16
C SER A 127 -12.73 17.01 -9.87
N GLN A 128 -14.04 16.85 -9.98
CA GLN A 128 -14.98 17.00 -8.87
C GLN A 128 -15.87 15.75 -8.82
N GLY A 129 -15.41 14.75 -8.06
CA GLY A 129 -16.14 13.53 -7.76
C GLY A 129 -16.73 13.52 -6.35
N ASP A 130 -17.49 12.46 -6.06
CA ASP A 130 -18.00 12.15 -4.73
C ASP A 130 -17.01 11.23 -3.99
N PRO A 131 -16.34 11.69 -2.92
CA PRO A 131 -15.39 10.87 -2.18
C PRO A 131 -16.03 9.65 -1.49
N SER A 132 -17.35 9.65 -1.29
CA SER A 132 -18.07 8.54 -0.66
C SER A 132 -18.05 7.23 -1.47
N THR A 133 -17.66 7.31 -2.76
CA THR A 133 -17.49 6.12 -3.60
C THR A 133 -16.17 5.39 -3.33
N LEU A 134 -15.25 5.99 -2.56
CA LEU A 134 -13.96 5.41 -2.23
C LEU A 134 -14.08 4.44 -1.06
N SER A 135 -13.21 3.44 -1.02
CA SER A 135 -13.20 2.46 0.06
C SER A 135 -11.84 1.79 0.21
N TRP A 136 -11.42 1.62 1.47
CA TRP A 136 -10.29 0.76 1.82
C TRP A 136 -10.56 -0.72 1.60
N ALA A 137 -11.82 -1.15 1.41
CA ALA A 137 -12.16 -2.55 1.20
C ALA A 137 -11.82 -3.08 -0.21
N ASN A 138 -11.51 -2.18 -1.15
CA ASN A 138 -11.19 -2.53 -2.53
C ASN A 138 -9.67 -2.70 -2.71
N LYS A 139 -9.27 -3.62 -3.60
CA LYS A 139 -7.89 -3.69 -4.10
C LYS A 139 -7.63 -2.50 -5.02
N ASN A 140 -7.22 -1.38 -4.44
CA ASN A 140 -7.03 -0.13 -5.17
C ASN A 140 -5.70 -0.06 -5.92
N ALA A 141 -4.76 -0.95 -5.60
CA ALA A 141 -3.44 -1.04 -6.23
C ALA A 141 -2.95 -2.50 -6.29
N SER A 142 -1.96 -2.75 -7.15
CA SER A 142 -1.35 -4.06 -7.38
C SER A 142 -0.38 -4.43 -6.25
N MET A 143 -0.57 -5.58 -5.61
CA MET A 143 0.32 -6.03 -4.53
C MET A 143 1.79 -6.12 -4.95
N PRO A 144 2.17 -6.75 -6.09
CA PRO A 144 3.55 -6.73 -6.56
C PRO A 144 4.15 -5.33 -6.73
N ALA A 145 3.36 -4.36 -7.17
CA ALA A 145 3.81 -2.98 -7.33
C ALA A 145 4.05 -2.31 -5.97
N LEU A 146 3.12 -2.50 -5.02
CA LEU A 146 3.24 -1.98 -3.66
C LEU A 146 4.47 -2.56 -2.94
N MET A 147 4.67 -3.89 -2.99
CA MET A 147 5.82 -4.52 -2.34
C MET A 147 7.16 -4.11 -2.95
N LYS A 148 7.19 -3.71 -4.22
CA LYS A 148 8.36 -3.08 -4.85
C LYS A 148 8.50 -1.58 -4.52
N ALA A 149 7.42 -0.89 -4.17
CA ALA A 149 7.44 0.52 -3.76
C ALA A 149 7.94 0.70 -2.32
N VAL A 150 7.52 -0.17 -1.39
CA VAL A 150 7.92 -0.16 0.02
C VAL A 150 9.44 -0.02 0.24
N PRO A 151 10.32 -0.85 -0.36
CA PRO A 151 11.76 -0.74 -0.15
C PRO A 151 12.35 0.56 -0.73
N LEU A 152 11.77 1.13 -1.79
CA LEU A 152 12.22 2.41 -2.36
C LEU A 152 11.93 3.56 -1.39
N VAL A 153 10.71 3.60 -0.86
CA VAL A 153 10.30 4.60 0.14
C VAL A 153 11.12 4.44 1.43
N ASN A 154 11.25 3.21 1.94
CA ASN A 154 12.04 2.93 3.15
C ASN A 154 13.53 3.31 2.97
N THR A 155 14.11 3.09 1.79
CA THR A 155 15.49 3.50 1.50
C THR A 155 15.65 5.03 1.55
N ARG A 156 14.67 5.79 1.03
CA ARG A 156 14.66 7.26 1.12
C ARG A 156 14.57 7.70 2.59
N ILE A 157 13.67 7.10 3.37
CA ILE A 157 13.56 7.35 4.81
C ILE A 157 14.90 7.11 5.53
N LYS A 158 15.48 5.91 5.39
CA LYS A 158 16.77 5.55 6.01
C LYS A 158 17.89 6.52 5.63
N ARG A 159 17.90 7.00 4.39
CA ARG A 159 18.87 8.02 3.93
C ARG A 159 18.70 9.35 4.66
N TYR A 160 17.45 9.82 4.79
CA TYR A 160 17.17 11.10 5.43
C TYR A 160 17.32 11.07 6.95
N MET A 161 17.03 9.94 7.59
CA MET A 161 17.25 9.71 9.02
C MET A 161 18.71 9.96 9.45
N ARG A 162 19.70 9.67 8.59
CA ARG A 162 21.13 9.95 8.88
C ARG A 162 21.45 11.44 9.08
N ARG A 163 20.54 12.33 8.70
CA ARG A 163 20.62 13.79 8.85
C ARG A 163 19.26 14.31 9.30
N PHE A 164 18.69 13.67 10.32
CA PHE A 164 17.31 13.85 10.78
C PHE A 164 16.95 15.32 10.96
N SER A 165 17.74 16.09 11.71
CA SER A 165 17.49 17.52 11.97
C SER A 165 17.29 18.38 10.72
N ARG A 166 17.83 17.97 9.57
CA ARG A 166 17.67 18.68 8.28
C ARG A 166 16.48 18.18 7.46
N TYR A 167 16.06 16.93 7.66
CA TYR A 167 15.16 16.22 6.77
C TYR A 167 13.98 15.56 7.48
N ALA A 168 13.70 15.91 8.73
CA ALA A 168 12.57 15.39 9.49
C ALA A 168 11.26 15.53 8.71
N ASN A 169 11.02 16.66 8.04
CA ASN A 169 9.84 16.85 7.18
C ASN A 169 9.78 15.84 6.01
N ARG A 170 10.91 15.52 5.37
CA ARG A 170 10.95 14.50 4.30
C ARG A 170 10.66 13.11 4.87
N VAL A 171 11.19 12.79 6.04
CA VAL A 171 10.90 11.52 6.71
C VAL A 171 9.42 11.44 7.09
N ALA A 172 8.83 12.52 7.61
CA ALA A 172 7.40 12.61 7.89
C ALA A 172 6.58 12.30 6.64
N SER A 173 6.83 13.00 5.53
CA SER A 173 6.03 12.79 4.32
C SER A 173 6.21 11.38 3.73
N TYR A 174 7.41 10.80 3.72
CA TYR A 174 7.59 9.41 3.25
C TYR A 174 7.02 8.36 4.19
N SER A 175 7.04 8.60 5.51
CA SER A 175 6.41 7.69 6.47
C SER A 175 4.88 7.69 6.34
N ALA A 176 4.26 8.82 5.99
CA ALA A 176 2.84 8.87 5.62
C ALA A 176 2.51 7.94 4.42
N VAL A 177 3.40 7.86 3.42
CA VAL A 177 3.25 6.93 2.29
C VAL A 177 3.25 5.48 2.76
N LEU A 178 4.22 5.09 3.59
CA LEU A 178 4.28 3.73 4.13
C LEU A 178 3.05 3.39 4.99
N ALA A 179 2.56 4.36 5.76
CA ALA A 179 1.36 4.18 6.57
C ALA A 179 0.13 3.89 5.69
N VAL A 180 -0.03 4.66 4.61
CA VAL A 180 -1.10 4.46 3.61
C VAL A 180 -0.94 3.13 2.86
N ILE A 181 0.28 2.71 2.52
CA ILE A 181 0.52 1.40 1.91
C ILE A 181 0.09 0.28 2.87
N GLY A 182 0.47 0.35 4.15
CA GLY A 182 0.06 -0.63 5.16
C GLY A 182 -1.47 -0.74 5.25
N GLN A 183 -2.19 0.39 5.31
CA GLN A 183 -3.65 0.39 5.33
C GLN A 183 -4.27 -0.13 4.03
N GLY A 184 -3.77 0.33 2.88
CA GLY A 184 -4.33 0.04 1.56
C GLY A 184 -4.05 -1.37 1.06
N SER A 185 -3.10 -2.08 1.68
CA SER A 185 -2.75 -3.46 1.31
C SER A 185 -3.60 -4.51 2.04
N MET A 186 -4.41 -4.13 3.05
CA MET A 186 -5.26 -5.08 3.78
C MET A 186 -6.15 -5.93 2.85
N PRO A 187 -6.85 -5.39 1.82
CA PRO A 187 -7.69 -6.20 0.92
C PRO A 187 -6.94 -7.22 0.07
N ASN A 188 -5.61 -7.16 0.03
CA ASN A 188 -4.77 -7.99 -0.82
C ASN A 188 -4.33 -9.31 -0.15
N ALA A 189 -4.95 -9.72 0.96
CA ALA A 189 -4.64 -11.00 1.64
C ALA A 189 -4.65 -12.21 0.69
N SER A 190 -5.60 -12.25 -0.25
CA SER A 190 -5.71 -13.34 -1.23
C SER A 190 -4.58 -13.36 -2.27
N ASP A 191 -3.80 -12.28 -2.37
CA ASP A 191 -2.71 -12.12 -3.34
C ASP A 191 -1.34 -12.46 -2.69
N THR A 192 -1.34 -12.90 -1.43
CA THR A 192 -0.14 -13.33 -0.70
C THR A 192 0.21 -14.79 -1.00
N GLU A 193 1.43 -15.22 -0.65
CA GLU A 193 1.85 -16.63 -0.76
C GLU A 193 1.06 -17.56 0.17
N LYS A 194 0.50 -17.03 1.26
CA LYS A 194 -0.29 -17.77 2.27
C LYS A 194 -1.69 -17.15 2.41
N PRO A 195 -2.55 -17.25 1.39
CA PRO A 195 -3.84 -16.55 1.35
C PRO A 195 -4.86 -17.01 2.42
N ASN A 196 -4.56 -18.10 3.12
CA ASN A 196 -5.32 -18.61 4.27
C ASN A 196 -4.90 -18.01 5.62
N GLU A 197 -3.79 -17.25 5.69
CA GLU A 197 -3.27 -16.62 6.91
C GLU A 197 -3.76 -15.16 7.04
N VAL A 198 -5.03 -14.92 6.70
CA VAL A 198 -5.64 -13.58 6.56
C VAL A 198 -5.49 -12.72 7.82
N ASP A 199 -5.66 -13.30 9.01
CA ASP A 199 -5.54 -12.57 10.27
C ASP A 199 -4.10 -12.06 10.50
N LYS A 200 -3.08 -12.86 10.14
CA LYS A 200 -1.68 -12.43 10.21
C LYS A 200 -1.39 -11.34 9.21
N TRP A 201 -1.95 -11.43 8.00
CA TRP A 201 -1.81 -10.40 6.98
C TRP A 201 -2.36 -9.05 7.48
N TYR A 202 -3.56 -9.04 8.06
CA TYR A 202 -4.16 -7.84 8.63
C TYR A 202 -3.34 -7.28 9.79
N ALA A 203 -2.82 -8.15 10.66
CA ALA A 203 -1.97 -7.73 11.77
C ALA A 203 -0.70 -7.04 11.26
N PHE A 204 0.05 -7.64 10.33
CA PHE A 204 1.28 -7.03 9.79
C PHE A 204 1.01 -5.73 9.03
N CYS A 205 -0.08 -5.67 8.25
CA CYS A 205 -0.52 -4.43 7.60
C CYS A 205 -0.76 -3.30 8.63
N ALA A 206 -1.43 -3.62 9.74
CA ALA A 206 -1.69 -2.69 10.82
C ALA A 206 -0.41 -2.28 11.56
N GLU A 207 0.49 -3.23 11.85
CA GLU A 207 1.78 -2.94 12.50
C GLU A 207 2.65 -2.01 11.65
N MET A 208 2.77 -2.27 10.34
CA MET A 208 3.47 -1.38 9.41
C MET A 208 2.83 0.01 9.38
N ARG A 209 1.49 0.08 9.29
CA ARG A 209 0.73 1.34 9.29
C ARG A 209 1.01 2.15 10.54
N ASP A 210 0.89 1.52 11.70
CA ASP A 210 0.96 2.20 12.99
C ASP A 210 2.40 2.59 13.34
N ALA A 211 3.41 1.78 12.98
CA ALA A 211 4.82 2.14 13.13
C ALA A 211 5.22 3.30 12.21
N ALA A 212 4.74 3.31 10.97
CA ALA A 212 4.97 4.42 10.03
C ALA A 212 4.25 5.70 10.48
N ALA A 213 3.03 5.61 11.01
CA ALA A 213 2.32 6.74 11.60
C ALA A 213 3.04 7.30 12.83
N ALA A 214 3.57 6.43 13.70
CA ALA A 214 4.36 6.84 14.86
C ALA A 214 5.66 7.56 14.44
N LEU A 215 6.30 7.10 13.36
CA LEU A 215 7.46 7.77 12.78
C LEU A 215 7.10 9.16 12.26
N ASN A 216 5.98 9.29 11.54
CA ASN A 216 5.48 10.58 11.07
C ASN A 216 5.29 11.57 12.23
N VAL A 217 4.61 11.14 13.30
CA VAL A 217 4.39 11.95 14.50
C VAL A 217 5.70 12.38 15.15
N ALA A 218 6.66 11.47 15.31
CA ALA A 218 7.96 11.79 15.88
C ALA A 218 8.74 12.81 15.03
N CYS A 219 8.64 12.72 13.71
CA CYS A 219 9.29 13.66 12.81
C CYS A 219 8.71 15.08 12.91
N HIS A 220 7.39 15.21 13.01
CA HIS A 220 6.74 16.51 13.24
C HIS A 220 7.05 17.09 14.61
N ALA A 221 7.30 16.24 15.60
CA ALA A 221 7.76 16.65 16.93
C ALA A 221 9.28 16.94 16.98
N GLU A 222 10.01 16.77 15.87
CA GLU A 222 11.47 16.85 15.80
C GLU A 222 12.18 15.96 16.85
N ASP A 223 11.55 14.84 17.23
CA ASP A 223 12.06 13.88 18.22
C ASP A 223 12.80 12.73 17.52
N GLU A 224 14.12 12.89 17.39
CA GLU A 224 14.98 11.90 16.73
C GLU A 224 14.96 10.54 17.42
N ALA A 225 14.92 10.50 18.77
CA ALA A 225 14.92 9.25 19.51
C ALA A 225 13.61 8.48 19.34
N ALA A 226 12.47 9.19 19.35
CA ALA A 226 11.18 8.59 19.03
C ALA A 226 11.12 8.13 17.56
N ALA A 227 11.71 8.88 16.64
CA ALA A 227 11.79 8.51 15.23
C ALA A 227 12.64 7.25 15.01
N GLU A 228 13.79 7.13 15.67
CA GLU A 228 14.63 5.92 15.64
C GLU A 228 13.89 4.70 16.18
N LYS A 229 13.16 4.85 17.30
CA LYS A 229 12.34 3.79 17.87
C LYS A 229 11.22 3.36 16.92
N ALA A 230 10.53 4.31 16.30
CA ALA A 230 9.48 4.02 15.32
C ALA A 230 10.05 3.36 14.06
N MET A 231 11.22 3.79 13.59
CA MET A 231 11.95 3.14 12.50
C MET A 231 12.32 1.68 12.81
N ALA A 232 12.76 1.40 14.03
CA ALA A 232 13.07 0.03 14.46
C ALA A 232 11.80 -0.84 14.48
N ALA A 233 10.69 -0.31 14.98
CA ALA A 233 9.39 -0.99 14.96
C ALA A 233 8.92 -1.27 13.52
N LEU A 234 9.04 -0.29 12.63
CA LEU A 234 8.69 -0.42 11.21
C LEU A 234 9.55 -1.48 10.51
N GLN A 235 10.86 -1.49 10.76
CA GLN A 235 11.74 -2.53 10.21
C GLN A 235 11.31 -3.92 10.71
N LYS A 236 11.05 -4.05 12.01
CA LYS A 236 10.58 -5.30 12.61
C LYS A 236 9.27 -5.80 11.98
N SER A 237 8.31 -4.93 11.71
CA SER A 237 7.06 -5.33 11.06
C SER A 237 7.28 -5.83 9.63
N CYS A 238 8.20 -5.23 8.87
CA CYS A 238 8.55 -5.70 7.53
C CYS A 238 9.20 -7.08 7.59
N ASP A 239 10.17 -7.28 8.48
CA ASP A 239 10.90 -8.55 8.61
C ASP A 239 9.95 -9.68 9.03
N ALA A 240 9.09 -9.44 10.03
CA ALA A 240 8.11 -10.43 10.49
C ALA A 240 7.06 -10.78 9.42
N CYS A 241 6.62 -9.79 8.63
CA CYS A 241 5.72 -10.04 7.52
C CYS A 241 6.37 -10.92 6.45
N HIS A 242 7.63 -10.62 6.07
CA HIS A 242 8.35 -11.40 5.08
C HIS A 242 8.64 -12.82 5.56
N GLU A 243 9.02 -13.02 6.83
CA GLU A 243 9.22 -14.37 7.40
C GLU A 243 7.97 -15.27 7.23
N VAL A 244 6.77 -14.70 7.26
CA VAL A 244 5.52 -15.45 7.08
C VAL A 244 5.11 -15.55 5.62
N PHE A 245 5.14 -14.45 4.87
CA PHE A 245 4.49 -14.31 3.56
C PHE A 245 5.43 -14.24 2.36
N HIS A 246 6.75 -14.28 2.60
CA HIS A 246 7.75 -14.33 1.55
C HIS A 246 8.90 -15.23 1.99
N GLU A 247 8.78 -16.53 1.70
CA GLU A 247 9.89 -17.46 1.87
C GLU A 247 10.93 -17.16 0.77
N GLU A 248 11.81 -16.18 0.98
CA GLU A 248 13.07 -16.15 0.23
C GLU A 248 13.84 -17.44 0.58
N GLU A 249 14.25 -18.19 -0.44
CA GLU A 249 15.25 -19.25 -0.32
C GLU A 249 16.48 -18.66 0.40
N LEU A 250 16.66 -19.03 1.68
CA LEU A 250 17.87 -18.75 2.45
C LEU A 250 19.13 -19.26 1.74
#